data_AF-A0AAU6WTI0-F1
#
_entry.id   AF-A0AAU6WTI0-F1
#
_cell.length_a   1.000
_cell.length_b   1.000
_cell.length_c   1.000
_cell.angle_alpha   90.00
_cell.angle_beta   90.00
_cell.angle_gamma   90.00
#
_symmetry.space_group_name_H-M   'P 1'
#
loop_
_entity.id
_entity.type
_entity.pdbx_description
1 polymer ?
#
loop_
_entity_poly.entity_id
_entity_poly.type
_entity_poly.pdbx_seq_one_letter_code
_entity_poly.pdbx_strand_id
1 'polypeptide(L)'
;MDFKKIHIGSLIKKKVAESGVEMSRICNFMKYSEDKIYGTYLSEDIGTRELLKWSKLLDYDFFRIYTQHIILYSPPSAQKANQQKKTGLPLFRKNIYTREIIDFILELINNGAKTKAEVMEEYRIPKTTLYKWISKHDNT
;
A
#
# COMPACT_ATOMS: atom_id res chain seq x y z
N MET A 1 -4.70 8.04 3.05
CA MET A 1 -3.29 7.90 2.60
C MET A 1 -3.30 8.04 1.09
N ASP A 2 -2.41 8.86 0.51
CA ASP A 2 -2.34 9.00 -0.94
C ASP A 2 -1.50 7.85 -1.52
N PHE A 3 -2.15 6.89 -2.19
CA PHE A 3 -1.45 5.80 -2.86
C PHE A 3 -0.79 6.24 -4.17
N LYS A 4 -1.13 7.40 -4.73
CA LYS A 4 -0.55 7.94 -5.97
C LYS A 4 0.81 8.58 -5.72
N LYS A 5 1.00 9.22 -4.57
CA LYS A 5 2.24 9.86 -4.14
C LYS A 5 2.72 9.27 -2.82
N ILE A 6 3.61 8.27 -2.92
CA ILE A 6 4.14 7.57 -1.75
C ILE A 6 5.34 8.34 -1.20
N HIS A 7 5.26 8.79 0.05
CA HIS A 7 6.41 9.28 0.81
C HIS A 7 6.75 8.29 1.92
N ILE A 8 7.67 7.36 1.65
CA ILE A 8 7.89 6.19 2.50
C ILE A 8 8.47 6.52 3.88
N GLY A 9 9.35 7.52 3.97
CA GLY A 9 9.93 7.98 5.22
C GLY A 9 8.87 8.42 6.24
N SER A 10 7.89 9.20 5.80
CA SER A 10 6.79 9.67 6.65
C SER A 10 5.95 8.53 7.22
N LEU A 11 5.75 7.47 6.43
CA LEU A 11 4.97 6.30 6.81
C LEU A 11 5.72 5.42 7.81
N ILE A 12 7.03 5.26 7.61
CA ILE A 12 7.91 4.60 8.57
C ILE A 12 7.88 5.36 9.90
N LYS A 13 8.03 6.69 9.88
CA LYS A 13 7.95 7.54 11.08
C LYS A 13 6.63 7.33 11.83
N LYS A 14 5.51 7.33 11.10
CA LYS A 14 4.18 7.07 11.67
C LYS A 14 4.13 5.69 12.33
N LYS A 15 4.60 4.65 11.63
CA LYS A 15 4.57 3.27 12.16
C LYS A 15 5.50 3.08 13.37
N VAL A 16 6.64 3.78 13.43
CA VAL A 16 7.52 3.81 14.62
C VAL A 16 6.79 4.42 15.82
N ALA A 17 6.10 5.54 15.62
CA ALA A 17 5.34 6.18 16.69
C ALA A 17 4.21 5.26 17.21
N GLU A 18 3.54 4.54 16.31
CA GLU A 18 2.48 3.58 16.67
C GLU A 18 3.00 2.30 17.33
N SER A 19 4.22 1.87 17.03
CA SER A 19 4.79 0.63 17.60
C SER A 19 5.42 0.83 18.98
N GLY A 20 5.73 2.06 19.37
CA GLY A 20 6.42 2.35 20.62
C GLY A 20 7.85 1.80 20.67
N VAL A 21 8.47 1.52 19.53
CA VAL A 21 9.86 1.02 19.49
C VAL A 21 10.82 2.17 19.80
N GLU A 22 11.60 1.99 20.86
CA GLU A 22 12.61 2.95 21.30
C GLU A 22 13.67 3.23 20.23
N MET A 23 14.08 4.50 20.10
CA MET A 23 15.09 4.95 19.14
C MET A 23 16.40 4.14 19.26
N SER A 24 16.84 3.84 20.49
CA SER A 24 18.02 3.02 20.74
C SER A 24 17.93 1.63 20.10
N ARG A 25 16.75 0.99 20.16
CA ARG A 25 16.52 -0.31 19.50
C ARG A 25 16.53 -0.19 17.98
N ILE A 26 15.98 0.90 17.44
CA ILE A 26 16.02 1.19 16.00
C ILE A 26 17.47 1.35 15.54
N CYS A 27 18.24 2.21 16.18
CA CYS A 27 19.65 2.44 15.88
C CYS A 27 20.46 1.14 15.92
N ASN A 28 20.26 0.32 16.96
CA ASN A 28 20.94 -0.97 17.11
C ASN A 28 20.58 -1.96 15.98
N PHE A 29 19.31 -2.07 15.61
CA PHE A 29 18.87 -2.97 14.55
C PHE A 29 19.34 -2.50 13.16
N MET A 30 19.25 -1.20 12.90
CA MET A 30 19.61 -0.59 11.63
C MET A 30 21.11 -0.46 11.43
N LYS A 31 21.87 -0.36 12.54
CA LYS A 31 23.27 0.04 12.61
C LYS A 31 23.50 1.47 12.11
N TYR A 32 22.58 2.37 12.44
CA TYR A 32 22.58 3.79 12.04
C TYR A 32 22.58 4.71 13.26
N SER A 33 23.13 5.92 13.09
CA SER A 33 22.96 7.02 14.04
C SER A 33 21.53 7.55 14.02
N GLU A 34 21.13 8.24 15.10
CA GLU A 34 19.83 8.90 15.18
C GLU A 34 19.62 9.88 14.02
N ASP A 35 20.63 10.69 13.68
CA ASP A 35 20.56 11.63 12.55
C ASP A 35 20.22 10.94 11.24
N LYS A 36 20.80 9.75 11.00
CA LYS A 36 20.50 8.98 9.79
C LYS A 36 19.08 8.42 9.81
N ILE A 37 18.57 8.02 10.97
CA ILE A 37 17.17 7.61 11.14
C ILE A 37 16.21 8.78 10.88
N TYR A 38 16.50 9.97 11.42
CA TYR A 38 15.72 11.18 11.14
C TYR A 38 15.77 11.53 9.65
N GLY A 39 16.92 11.39 9.01
CA GLY A 39 17.08 11.55 7.56
C GLY A 39 16.16 10.61 6.78
N THR A 40 16.08 9.33 7.17
CA THR A 40 15.15 8.36 6.57
C THR A 40 13.69 8.80 6.66
N TYR A 41 13.27 9.43 7.76
CA TYR A 41 11.89 9.90 7.91
C TYR A 41 11.50 11.02 6.95
N LEU A 42 12.49 11.78 6.47
CA LEU A 42 12.30 12.88 5.52
C LEU A 42 12.45 12.43 4.06
N SER A 43 12.90 11.20 3.80
CA SER A 43 13.07 10.70 2.44
C SER A 43 11.75 10.23 1.83
N GLU A 44 11.47 10.66 0.59
CA GLU A 44 10.31 10.19 -0.19
C GLU A 44 10.44 8.72 -0.57
N ASP A 45 11.66 8.28 -0.87
CA ASP A 45 12.03 6.91 -1.20
C ASP A 45 13.20 6.42 -0.33
N ILE A 46 13.36 5.10 -0.24
CA ILE A 46 14.52 4.46 0.36
C ILE A 46 14.88 3.18 -0.42
N GLY A 47 16.12 2.71 -0.26
CA GLY A 47 16.56 1.47 -0.87
C GLY A 47 15.75 0.26 -0.35
N THR A 48 15.43 -0.69 -1.24
CA THR A 48 14.60 -1.87 -0.90
C THR A 48 15.20 -2.75 0.21
N ARG A 49 16.54 -2.77 0.33
CA ARG A 49 17.23 -3.44 1.44
C ARG A 49 16.92 -2.79 2.79
N GLU A 50 16.86 -1.47 2.83
CA GLU A 50 16.51 -0.71 4.04
C GLU A 50 15.02 -0.85 4.33
N LEU A 51 14.17 -0.76 3.30
CA LEU A 51 12.73 -0.98 3.44
C LEU A 51 12.42 -2.35 4.04
N LEU A 52 13.10 -3.41 3.57
CA LEU A 52 12.94 -4.75 4.13
C LEU A 52 13.34 -4.83 5.61
N LYS A 53 14.38 -4.11 6.02
CA LYS A 53 14.77 -4.03 7.44
C LYS A 53 13.70 -3.33 8.26
N TRP A 54 13.17 -2.21 7.78
CA TRP A 54 12.05 -1.51 8.41
C TRP A 54 10.83 -2.40 8.54
N SER A 55 10.49 -3.15 7.49
CA SER A 55 9.37 -4.09 7.53
C SER A 55 9.54 -5.15 8.61
N LYS A 56 10.75 -5.70 8.77
CA LYS A 56 11.07 -6.70 9.80
C LYS A 56 11.07 -6.12 11.21
N LEU A 57 11.60 -4.91 11.38
CA LEU A 57 11.69 -4.25 12.69
C LEU A 57 10.31 -3.87 13.23
N LEU A 58 9.43 -3.40 12.34
CA LEU A 58 8.12 -2.83 12.70
C LEU A 58 6.96 -3.81 12.50
N ASP A 59 7.25 -5.06 12.12
CA ASP A 59 6.29 -6.09 11.76
C ASP A 59 5.18 -5.55 10.83
N TYR A 60 5.61 -4.88 9.75
CA TYR A 60 4.72 -4.21 8.81
C TYR A 60 5.22 -4.34 7.38
N ASP A 61 4.39 -4.86 6.49
CA ASP A 61 4.77 -5.06 5.09
C ASP A 61 4.64 -3.76 4.27
N PHE A 62 5.68 -2.92 4.31
CA PHE A 62 5.71 -1.68 3.54
C PHE A 62 5.66 -1.88 2.02
N PHE A 63 6.00 -3.07 1.49
CA PHE A 63 5.95 -3.35 0.05
C PHE A 63 4.52 -3.40 -0.47
N ARG A 64 3.54 -3.66 0.40
CA ARG A 64 2.12 -3.62 0.02
C ARG A 64 1.70 -2.25 -0.47
N ILE A 65 2.24 -1.17 0.08
CA ILE A 65 1.91 0.20 -0.34
C ILE A 65 2.22 0.37 -1.84
N TYR A 66 3.39 -0.10 -2.28
CA TYR A 66 3.79 -0.05 -3.68
C TYR A 66 2.98 -1.02 -4.55
N THR A 67 2.65 -2.20 -4.03
CA THR A 67 1.77 -3.15 -4.73
C THR A 67 0.38 -2.53 -4.95
N GLN A 68 -0.14 -1.78 -3.98
CA GLN A 68 -1.40 -1.06 -4.12
C GLN A 68 -1.34 0.05 -5.15
N HIS A 69 -0.25 0.82 -5.19
CA HIS A 69 -0.04 1.79 -6.26
C HIS A 69 -0.08 1.12 -7.64
N ILE A 70 0.60 -0.01 -7.80
CA ILE A 70 0.58 -0.77 -9.07
C ILE A 70 -0.85 -1.21 -9.41
N ILE A 71 -1.60 -1.76 -8.45
CA ILE A 71 -2.98 -2.23 -8.68
C ILE A 71 -3.90 -1.07 -9.13
N LEU A 72 -3.83 0.07 -8.44
CA LEU A 72 -4.73 1.21 -8.65
C LEU A 72 -4.37 2.05 -9.88
N TYR A 73 -3.09 2.17 -10.23
CA TYR A 73 -2.61 3.14 -11.21
C TYR A 73 -1.91 2.53 -12.44
N SER A 74 -1.76 1.21 -12.54
CA SER A 74 -1.16 0.59 -13.74
C SER A 74 -2.06 0.69 -14.97
N PRO A 75 -1.49 0.94 -16.17
CA PRO A 75 -2.28 1.10 -17.39
C PRO A 75 -3.02 -0.20 -17.79
N PRO A 76 -4.16 -0.12 -18.49
CA PRO A 76 -4.97 -1.29 -18.89
C PRO A 76 -4.23 -2.28 -19.78
N SER A 77 -3.35 -1.77 -20.65
CA SER A 77 -2.53 -2.56 -21.57
C SER A 77 -1.59 -3.53 -20.84
N ALA A 78 -1.00 -3.11 -19.70
CA ALA A 78 -0.08 -3.94 -18.92
C ALA A 78 -0.78 -5.16 -18.28
N GLN A 79 -2.08 -5.07 -17.98
CA GLN A 79 -2.83 -6.18 -17.38
C GLN A 79 -3.33 -7.21 -18.41
N LYS A 80 -3.57 -6.81 -19.66
CA LYS A 80 -3.95 -7.73 -20.75
C LYS A 80 -2.77 -8.63 -21.16
N ALA A 81 -1.54 -8.12 -21.11
CA ALA A 81 -0.33 -8.89 -21.40
C ALA A 81 -0.05 -10.02 -20.37
N ASN A 82 -0.54 -9.88 -19.14
CA ASN A 82 -0.39 -10.86 -18.05
C ASN A 82 -1.44 -11.98 -18.06
N GLN A 83 -2.20 -12.14 -19.14
CA GLN A 83 -3.07 -13.30 -19.32
C GLN A 83 -2.23 -14.49 -19.82
N GLN A 84 -1.90 -15.38 -18.89
CA GLN A 84 -1.58 -16.80 -19.15
C GLN A 84 -0.26 -17.17 -19.85
N LYS A 85 0.82 -16.40 -19.70
CA LYS A 85 2.16 -16.96 -19.98
C LYS A 85 2.72 -17.62 -18.73
N LYS A 86 2.99 -18.93 -18.78
CA LYS A 86 3.78 -19.62 -17.75
C LYS A 86 5.16 -18.98 -17.73
N THR A 87 5.48 -18.28 -16.65
CA THR A 87 6.81 -17.68 -16.42
C THR A 87 7.59 -18.53 -15.43
N GLY A 88 8.93 -18.46 -15.47
CA GLY A 88 9.77 -19.02 -14.42
C GLY A 88 9.71 -18.26 -13.08
N LEU A 89 9.04 -17.11 -13.06
CA LEU A 89 8.85 -16.30 -11.85
C LEU A 89 7.56 -16.67 -11.11
N PRO A 90 7.51 -16.46 -9.78
CA PRO A 90 6.30 -16.62 -8.99
C PRO A 90 5.15 -15.77 -9.52
N LEU A 91 3.96 -16.37 -9.55
CA LEU A 91 2.73 -15.67 -9.91
C LEU A 91 2.09 -15.10 -8.64
N PHE A 92 1.91 -13.79 -8.61
CA PHE A 92 1.20 -13.11 -7.53
C PHE A 92 -0.28 -12.96 -7.86
N ARG A 93 -1.12 -12.93 -6.84
CA ARG A 93 -2.56 -12.66 -7.00
C ARG A 93 -2.73 -11.30 -7.65
N LYS A 94 -3.58 -11.21 -8.69
CA LYS A 94 -3.81 -9.96 -9.43
C LYS A 94 -4.28 -8.81 -8.54
N ASN A 95 -5.08 -9.11 -7.52
CA ASN A 95 -5.65 -8.11 -6.61
C ASN A 95 -5.42 -8.51 -5.16
N ILE A 96 -4.95 -7.56 -4.34
CA ILE A 96 -4.86 -7.65 -2.88
C ILE A 96 -5.60 -6.44 -2.33
N TYR A 97 -6.90 -6.58 -2.06
CA TYR A 97 -7.67 -5.48 -1.50
C TYR A 97 -7.51 -5.46 0.03
N THR A 98 -6.68 -4.55 0.53
CA THR A 98 -6.55 -4.33 1.98
C THR A 98 -7.71 -3.50 2.50
N ARG A 99 -7.91 -3.49 3.82
CA ARG A 99 -8.98 -2.71 4.45
C ARG A 99 -8.86 -1.23 4.06
N GLU A 100 -7.65 -0.69 4.04
CA GLU A 100 -7.39 0.73 3.72
C GLU A 100 -7.82 1.07 2.29
N ILE A 101 -7.68 0.15 1.32
CA ILE A 101 -8.21 0.37 -0.03
C ILE A 101 -9.72 0.30 -0.05
N ILE A 102 -10.30 -0.67 0.64
CA ILE A 102 -11.75 -0.82 0.69
C ILE A 102 -12.35 0.46 1.26
N ASP A 103 -11.82 0.95 2.38
CA ASP A 103 -12.27 2.17 3.05
C ASP A 103 -12.09 3.39 2.14
N PHE A 104 -10.93 3.56 1.49
CA PHE A 104 -10.69 4.64 0.52
C PHE A 104 -11.70 4.63 -0.62
N ILE A 105 -11.98 3.46 -1.20
CA ILE A 105 -12.92 3.33 -2.31
C ILE A 105 -14.35 3.62 -1.87
N LEU A 106 -14.75 3.13 -0.69
CA LEU A 106 -16.07 3.40 -0.13
C LEU A 106 -16.24 4.88 0.23
N GLU A 107 -15.20 5.53 0.75
CA GLU A 107 -15.21 6.97 1.05
C GLU A 107 -15.46 7.79 -0.22
N LEU A 108 -14.78 7.49 -1.34
CA LEU A 108 -14.99 8.15 -2.63
C LEU A 108 -16.43 8.02 -3.17
N ILE A 109 -17.10 6.89 -2.86
CA ILE A 109 -18.49 6.67 -3.26
C ILE A 109 -19.43 7.43 -2.33
N ASN A 110 -19.20 7.35 -1.02
CA ASN A 110 -20.07 7.91 0.00
C ASN A 110 -20.05 9.46 -0.02
N ASN A 111 -18.91 10.07 -0.32
CA ASN A 111 -18.79 11.52 -0.46
C ASN A 111 -19.18 12.03 -1.86
N GLY A 112 -19.57 11.13 -2.78
CA GLY A 112 -19.97 11.48 -4.14
C GLY A 112 -18.82 11.89 -5.06
N ALA A 113 -17.56 11.78 -4.64
CA ALA A 113 -16.41 12.11 -5.48
C ALA A 113 -16.29 11.20 -6.71
N LYS A 114 -16.77 9.95 -6.61
CA LYS A 114 -16.88 9.01 -7.74
C LYS A 114 -18.13 8.15 -7.64
N THR A 115 -18.72 7.87 -8.79
CA THR A 115 -19.79 6.89 -8.93
C THR A 115 -19.24 5.46 -8.84
N LYS A 116 -20.14 4.50 -8.56
CA LYS A 116 -19.82 3.07 -8.59
C LYS A 116 -19.23 2.66 -9.95
N ALA A 117 -19.73 3.25 -11.05
CA ALA A 117 -19.26 2.97 -12.40
C ALA A 117 -17.82 3.48 -12.61
N GLU A 118 -17.53 4.72 -12.21
CA GLU A 118 -16.19 5.30 -12.30
C GLU A 118 -15.18 4.53 -11.45
N VAL A 119 -15.56 4.11 -10.24
CA VAL A 119 -14.72 3.27 -9.38
C VAL A 119 -14.41 1.92 -10.04
N MET A 120 -15.41 1.27 -10.64
CA MET A 120 -15.21 0.00 -11.34
C MET A 120 -14.27 0.14 -12.54
N GLU A 121 -14.38 1.23 -13.30
CA GLU A 121 -13.56 1.46 -14.48
C GLU A 121 -12.13 1.88 -14.12
N GLU A 122 -11.99 2.91 -13.26
CA GLU A 122 -10.70 3.52 -12.93
C GLU A 122 -9.81 2.59 -12.11
N TYR A 123 -10.37 1.98 -11.07
CA TYR A 123 -9.62 1.10 -10.17
C TYR A 123 -9.76 -0.38 -10.51
N ARG A 124 -10.49 -0.70 -11.59
CA ARG A 124 -10.70 -2.08 -12.10
C ARG A 124 -11.20 -3.03 -11.04
N ILE A 125 -12.08 -2.54 -10.17
CA ILE A 125 -12.69 -3.35 -9.13
C ILE A 125 -13.88 -4.08 -9.77
N PRO A 126 -13.89 -5.43 -9.78
CA PRO A 126 -15.01 -6.17 -10.33
C PRO A 126 -16.32 -5.77 -9.67
N LYS A 127 -17.40 -5.67 -10.45
CA LYS A 127 -18.74 -5.33 -9.94
C LYS A 127 -19.12 -6.15 -8.71
N THR A 128 -18.94 -7.47 -8.78
CA THR A 128 -19.29 -8.37 -7.68
C THR A 128 -18.44 -8.11 -6.42
N THR A 129 -17.18 -7.69 -6.58
CA THR A 129 -16.30 -7.31 -5.47
C THR A 129 -16.77 -6.01 -4.82
N LEU A 130 -17.01 -4.96 -5.63
CA LEU A 130 -17.43 -3.65 -5.11
C LEU A 130 -18.76 -3.73 -4.35
N TYR A 131 -19.74 -4.42 -4.93
CA TYR A 131 -21.05 -4.58 -4.30
C TYR A 131 -20.96 -5.38 -2.98
N LYS A 132 -20.06 -6.36 -2.87
CA LYS A 132 -19.80 -7.07 -1.61
C LYS A 132 -19.22 -6.17 -0.53
N TRP A 133 -18.37 -5.21 -0.90
CA TRP A 133 -17.81 -4.26 0.07
C TRP A 133 -18.90 -3.33 0.59
N ILE A 134 -19.69 -2.75 -0.31
CA ILE A 134 -20.82 -1.87 0.03
C ILE A 134 -21.78 -2.61 0.96
N SER A 135 -22.24 -3.81 0.60
CA SER A 135 -23.20 -4.56 1.42
C SER A 135 -22.66 -4.93 2.80
N LYS A 136 -21.34 -5.13 2.94
CA LYS A 136 -20.74 -5.45 4.24
C LYS A 136 -20.63 -4.20 5.12
N HIS A 137 -20.42 -3.04 4.51
CA HIS A 137 -20.25 -1.77 5.21
C HIS A 137 -21.58 -1.09 5.56
N ASP A 138 -22.64 -1.30 4.77
CA ASP A 138 -23.99 -0.79 5.07
C ASP A 138 -24.68 -1.53 6.22
N ASN A 139 -24.21 -2.75 6.55
CA ASN A 139 -24.73 -3.57 7.64
C ASN A 139 -23.96 -3.38 8.97
N THR A 140 -23.11 -2.35 9.06
CA THR A 140 -22.34 -2.00 10.26
C THR A 140 -22.65 -0.56 10.64
#